data_AF-A0A967SRH5-F1
#
_entry.id   AF-A0A967SRH5-F1
#
_cell.length_a   1.000
_cell.length_b   1.000
_cell.length_c   1.000
_cell.angle_alpha   90.00
_cell.angle_beta   90.00
_cell.angle_gamma   90.00
#
_symmetry.space_group_name_H-M   'P 1'
#
loop_
_entity.id
_entity.type
_entity.pdbx_description
1 polymer ?
#
loop_
_entity_poly.entity_id
_entity_poly.type
_entity_poly.pdbx_seq_one_letter_code
_entity_poly.pdbx_strand_id
1 'polypeptide(L)' 'VIIDVFNEAGQKVLSYRVYRAWVSEYQALPELDANANAVAIQTLKLENEGWDLDPAVKEPAEPSFM' A
#
# COMPACT_ATOMS: atom_id res chain seq x y z
N VAL A 1 2.68 5.14 9.57
CA VAL A 1 2.49 4.04 8.59
C VAL A 1 3.51 4.25 7.46
N ILE A 2 4.10 3.18 6.93
CA ILE A 2 5.04 3.25 5.80
C ILE A 2 4.42 2.51 4.61
N ILE A 3 4.45 3.14 3.45
CA ILE A 3 4.00 2.53 2.18
C ILE A 3 5.23 2.45 1.28
N ASP A 4 5.79 1.25 1.14
CA ASP A 4 6.92 1.00 0.25
C ASP A 4 6.42 0.54 -1.11
N VAL A 5 6.95 1.15 -2.18
CA VAL A 5 6.70 0.74 -3.56
C VAL A 5 7.93 -0.01 -4.06
N PHE A 6 7.70 -1.16 -4.68
CA PHE A 6 8.73 -2.01 -5.24
C PHE A 6 8.57 -2.12 -6.76
N ASN A 7 9.69 -2.21 -7.48
CA ASN A 7 9.69 -2.54 -8.90
C ASN A 7 9.51 -4.05 -9.14
N GLU A 8 9.51 -4.47 -10.40
CA GLU A 8 9.34 -5.87 -10.81
C GLU A 8 10.46 -6.80 -10.30
N ALA A 9 11.65 -6.24 -10.05
CA ALA A 9 12.77 -6.96 -9.45
C ALA A 9 12.69 -7.03 -7.91
N GLY A 10 11.62 -6.52 -7.30
CA GLY A 10 11.43 -6.51 -5.85
C GLY A 10 12.32 -5.51 -5.10
N GLN A 11 12.87 -4.52 -5.79
CA GLN A 11 13.68 -3.47 -5.19
C GLN A 11 12.81 -2.26 -4.83
N LYS A 12 13.07 -1.66 -3.66
CA LYS A 12 12.33 -0.49 -3.19
C LYS A 12 12.69 0.72 -4.04
N VAL A 13 11.68 1.32 -4.68
CA VAL A 13 11.86 2.48 -5.55
C VAL A 13 11.31 3.76 -4.95
N LEU A 14 10.26 3.67 -4.12
CA LEU A 14 9.68 4.79 -3.39
C LEU A 14 9.29 4.34 -1.98
N SER A 15 9.23 5.28 -1.05
CA SER A 15 8.68 5.04 0.28
C SER A 15 7.92 6.27 0.75
N TYR A 16 6.67 6.09 1.18
CA TYR A 16 5.86 7.14 1.76
C TYR A 16 5.76 6.96 3.26
N ARG A 17 6.00 8.04 3.99
CA ARG A 17 5.82 8.12 5.43
C ARG A 17 4.51 8.84 5.70
N VAL A 18 3.55 8.11 6.26
CA VAL A 18 2.24 8.64 6.63
C VAL A 18 2.21 8.87 8.13
N TYR A 19 1.99 10.12 8.54
CA TYR A 19 2.01 10.55 9.93
C TYR A 19 0.62 10.61 10.52
N ARG A 20 0.53 10.24 11.81
CA ARG A 20 -0.71 10.29 12.58
C ARG A 20 -1.85 9.63 11.81
N ALA A 21 -1.64 8.41 11.31
CA ALA A 21 -2.68 7.66 10.64
C ALA A 21 -3.54 6.91 11.67
N TRP A 22 -4.86 6.96 11.51
CA TRP A 22 -5.81 6.20 12.34
C TRP A 22 -6.85 5.50 11.46
N VAL A 23 -7.42 4.42 11.98
CA VAL A 23 -8.54 3.72 11.34
C VAL A 23 -9.78 4.59 11.46
N SER A 24 -10.35 4.99 10.32
CA SER A 24 -11.65 5.67 10.29
C SER A 24 -12.81 4.73 10.00
N GLU A 25 -12.58 3.64 9.25
CA GLU A 25 -13.61 2.64 8.93
C GLU A 25 -13.01 1.22 8.86
N TYR A 26 -13.80 0.23 9.28
CA TYR A 26 -13.46 -1.19 9.19
C TYR A 26 -14.65 -2.00 8.68
N GLN A 27 -14.45 -2.72 7.58
CA GLN A 27 -15.42 -3.65 7.01
C GLN A 27 -14.83 -5.06 7.05
N ALA A 28 -15.32 -5.87 8.00
CA ALA A 28 -14.85 -7.23 8.23
C ALA A 28 -15.32 -8.25 7.18
N LEU A 29 -16.50 -8.02 6.60
CA LEU A 29 -17.12 -8.87 5.59
C LEU A 29 -17.58 -7.98 4.43
N PRO A 30 -17.13 -8.27 3.19
CA PRO A 30 -17.70 -7.62 2.02
C PRO A 30 -19.14 -8.08 1.81
N GLU A 31 -19.87 -7.39 0.94
CA GLU A 31 -21.22 -7.81 0.58
C GLU A 31 -21.21 -9.24 0.02
N LEU A 32 -21.97 -10.12 0.66
CA LEU A 32 -22.09 -11.52 0.28
C LEU A 32 -23.17 -11.65 -0.80
N ASP A 33 -22.77 -11.46 -2.05
CA ASP A 33 -23.64 -11.74 -3.21
C ASP A 33 -23.33 -13.13 -3.78
N ALA A 34 -24.29 -14.05 -3.64
CA ALA A 34 -24.18 -15.42 -4.13
C ALA A 34 -24.16 -15.54 -5.66
N ASN A 35 -24.49 -14.48 -6.40
CA ASN A 35 -24.46 -14.46 -7.86
C ASN A 35 -23.16 -13.87 -8.43
N ALA A 36 -22.28 -13.31 -7.59
CA ALA A 36 -21.01 -12.75 -8.00
C ALA A 36 -19.85 -13.72 -7.67
N ASN A 37 -18.91 -13.88 -8.60
CA ASN A 37 -17.61 -14.52 -8.29
C ASN A 37 -16.73 -13.52 -7.51
N ALA A 38 -17.12 -13.21 -6.28
CA ALA A 38 -16.45 -12.24 -5.44
C ALA A 38 -15.41 -12.91 -4.53
N VAL A 39 -14.19 -12.35 -4.49
CA VAL A 39 -13.19 -12.70 -3.47
C VAL A 39 -13.52 -11.91 -2.21
N ALA A 40 -13.55 -12.57 -1.06
CA ALA A 40 -13.77 -11.89 0.20
C ALA A 40 -12.53 -11.04 0.57
N ILE A 41 -12.69 -9.73 0.55
CA ILE A 41 -11.66 -8.75 0.94
C ILE A 41 -12.14 -8.01 2.18
N GLN A 42 -11.29 -7.95 3.21
CA GLN A 42 -11.52 -7.07 4.35
C GLN A 42 -10.99 -5.68 4.03
N THR A 43 -11.78 -4.65 4.33
CA THR A 43 -11.40 -3.27 4.04
C THR A 43 -11.11 -2.53 5.35
N LEU A 44 -9.96 -1.87 5.40
CA LEU A 44 -9.59 -0.96 6.47
C LEU A 44 -9.27 0.41 5.86
N LYS A 45 -10.02 1.44 6.25
CA LYS A 45 -9.78 2.81 5.80
C LYS A 45 -8.97 3.55 6.84
N LEU A 46 -7.90 4.18 6.39
CA LEU A 46 -7.06 5.03 7.22
C LEU A 46 -7.22 6.50 6.81
N GLU A 47 -7.39 7.37 7.79
CA GLU A 47 -7.25 8.81 7.64
C GLU A 47 -5.95 9.26 8.30
N ASN A 48 -5.40 10.37 7.82
CA ASN A 48 -4.13 10.91 8.30
C ASN A 48 -4.12 12.43 8.23
N GLU A 49 -3.17 13.03 8.95
CA GLU A 49 -2.97 14.49 8.95
C GLU A 49 -1.89 14.94 7.97
N GLY A 50 -1.14 14.01 7.37
CA GLY A 50 -0.10 14.35 6.42
C GLY A 50 0.80 13.17 6.09
N TRP A 51 1.51 13.32 4.99
CA TRP A 51 2.48 12.34 4.50
C TRP A 51 3.60 13.04 3.71
N ASP A 52 4.77 12.40 3.66
CA ASP A 52 5.87 12.79 2.79
C ASP A 52 6.45 11.60 2.04
N LEU A 53 7.10 11.89 0.91
CA LEU A 53 7.93 10.94 0.19
C LEU A 53 9.33 10.96 0.80
N ASP A 54 9.82 9.79 1.21
CA ASP A 54 11.15 9.64 1.79
C ASP A 54 12.25 9.98 0.77
N PRO A 55 13.01 11.08 0.96
CA PRO A 55 14.02 11.51 0.00
C PRO A 55 15.27 10.62 0.01
N ALA A 56 15.42 9.74 1.01
CA ALA A 56 16.52 8.79 1.09
C ALA A 56 16.33 7.60 0.15
N VAL A 57 15.10 7.33 -0.28
CA VAL A 57 14.80 6.23 -1.21
C VAL A 57 14.94 6.75 -2.63
N LYS A 58 15.93 6.21 -3.34
CA LYS A 58 16.13 6.43 -4.77
C LYS A 58 15.96 5.11 -5.49
N GLU A 59 15.36 5.17 -6.67
CA GLU A 59 15.24 4.02 -7.56
C GLU A 59 16.63 3.42 -7.83
N PRO A 60 16.86 2.14 -7.48
CA PRO A 60 18.09 1.44 -7.82
C PRO A 60 18.20 1.25 -9.33
N ALA A 61 19.43 1.16 -9.83
CA ALA A 61 19.65 0.78 -11.23
C ALA A 61 19.07 -0.62 -11.49
N GLU A 62 18.44 -0.78 -12.65
CA GLU A 62 17.86 -2.06 -13.06
C GLU A 62 18.94 -3.17 -13.02
N PRO A 63 18.64 -4.35 -12.44
CA PRO A 63 19.56 -5.46 -12.49
C PRO A 63 19.74 -5.91 -13.94
N SER A 64 20.94 -5.70 -14.50
CA SER A 64 21.27 -6.23 -15.83
C SER A 64 21.46 -7.74 -15.73
N PHE A 65 20.56 -8.51 -16.34
CA PHE A 65 20.78 -9.92 -16.58
C PHE A 65 21.75 -10.03 -17.77
N MET A 66 23.05 -10.20 -17.49
CA MET A 66 24.02 -10.65 -18.49
C MET A 66 23.90 -12.14 -18.73
#